data_AF-A0AAD9G553-F1
#
_entry.id   AF-A0AAD9G553-F1
#
_cell.length_a   1.000
_cell.length_b   1.000
_cell.length_c   1.000
_cell.angle_alpha   90.00
_cell.angle_beta   90.00
_cell.angle_gamma   90.00
#
_symmetry.space_group_name_H-M   'P 1'
#
loop_
_entity.id
_entity.type
_entity.pdbx_description
1 polymer ?
#
loop_
_entity_poly.entity_id
_entity_poly.type
_entity_poly.pdbx_seq_one_letter_code
_entity_poly.pdbx_strand_id
1 'polypeptide(L)'
;METQVAALESAMKERHEKELHAFEAKGEETSDATPTEAEAEPAMPSKQAKSQAKAQRKREAKKKEERERRERIEEANKNTVSERQIEADMILGQLSRHGLTIKDIPSDGHCMYHAVADQMKQKNLPIQDEVAGFQYLRKLTSEYMLAHPDDFLPFMALDESAPSLEDAFTTYCSRVANTADWGGQLELRALACALRTPIEVFSAEGDVLVMGGEFVNEDDHSAPTLQLTYHLHYYTLGEHFNSVTPV
;
A
#
# COMPACT_ATOMS: atom_id res chain seq x y z
N MET A 1 -22.02 -17.37 13.46
CA MET A 1 -20.71 -16.77 13.10
C MET A 1 -20.49 -15.46 13.85
N GLU A 2 -21.42 -14.52 13.80
CA GLU A 2 -21.30 -13.22 14.50
C GLU A 2 -21.04 -13.33 16.01
N THR A 3 -21.63 -14.33 16.69
CA THR A 3 -21.41 -14.57 18.13
C THR A 3 -20.02 -15.08 18.47
N GLN A 4 -19.33 -15.75 17.54
CA GLN A 4 -17.95 -16.19 17.73
C GLN A 4 -16.96 -15.04 17.50
N VAL A 5 -17.24 -14.16 16.53
CA VAL A 5 -16.42 -12.98 16.24
C VAL A 5 -16.44 -12.02 17.43
N ALA A 6 -17.63 -11.72 17.97
CA ALA A 6 -17.77 -10.86 19.15
C ALA A 6 -17.05 -11.42 20.40
N ALA A 7 -17.05 -12.75 20.57
CA ALA A 7 -16.34 -13.40 21.67
C ALA A 7 -14.81 -13.29 21.52
N LEU A 8 -14.31 -13.43 20.29
CA LEU A 8 -12.88 -13.29 19.99
C LEU A 8 -12.40 -11.83 20.15
N GLU A 9 -13.20 -10.85 19.72
CA GLU A 9 -12.91 -9.43 19.90
C GLU A 9 -12.88 -9.04 21.38
N SER A 10 -13.84 -9.52 22.17
CA SER A 10 -13.87 -9.27 23.61
C SER A 10 -12.65 -9.88 24.32
N ALA A 11 -12.27 -11.11 23.95
CA ALA A 11 -11.11 -11.77 24.53
C ALA A 11 -9.79 -11.06 24.15
N MET A 12 -9.70 -10.56 22.92
CA MET A 12 -8.54 -9.80 22.45
C MET A 12 -8.41 -8.47 23.20
N LYS A 13 -9.52 -7.77 23.40
CA LYS A 13 -9.55 -6.49 24.11
C LYS A 13 -9.14 -6.63 25.57
N GLU A 14 -9.66 -7.65 26.26
CA GLU A 14 -9.32 -7.93 27.65
C GLU A 14 -7.84 -8.31 27.82
N ARG A 15 -7.27 -9.04 26.85
CA ARG A 15 -5.84 -9.35 26.84
C ARG A 15 -4.99 -8.10 26.65
N HIS A 16 -5.38 -7.22 25.73
CA HIS A 16 -4.64 -5.99 25.46
C HIS A 16 -4.66 -5.03 26.66
N GLU A 17 -5.80 -4.94 27.34
CA GLU A 17 -5.96 -4.12 28.55
C GLU A 17 -5.09 -4.63 29.72
N LYS A 18 -5.00 -5.95 29.88
CA LYS A 18 -4.08 -6.58 30.86
C LYS A 18 -2.61 -6.32 30.53
N GLU A 19 -2.25 -6.35 29.24
CA GLU A 19 -0.89 -6.08 28.78
C GLU A 19 -0.49 -4.61 29.00
N LEU A 20 -1.42 -3.66 28.76
CA LEU A 20 -1.23 -2.23 29.06
C LEU A 20 -1.04 -1.97 30.54
N HIS A 21 -1.92 -2.52 31.38
CA HIS A 21 -1.83 -2.32 32.83
C HIS A 21 -0.54 -2.95 33.41
N ALA A 22 -0.08 -4.08 32.87
CA ALA A 22 1.19 -4.69 33.26
C ALA A 22 2.41 -3.87 32.81
N PHE A 23 2.28 -3.08 31.74
CA PHE A 23 3.32 -2.16 31.27
C PHE A 23 3.41 -0.91 32.15
N GLU A 24 2.27 -0.32 32.51
CA GLU A 24 2.19 0.85 33.39
C GLU A 24 2.70 0.53 34.80
N ALA A 25 2.31 -0.62 35.37
CA ALA A 25 2.79 -1.06 36.69
C ALA A 25 4.32 -1.32 36.73
N LYS A 26 4.95 -1.62 35.59
CA LYS A 26 6.42 -1.76 35.48
C LYS A 26 7.15 -0.41 35.38
N GLY A 27 6.44 0.68 35.07
CA GLY A 27 6.98 2.04 34.98
C GLY A 27 7.11 2.77 36.32
N GLU A 28 6.25 2.44 37.30
CA GLU A 28 6.18 3.16 38.59
C GLU A 28 7.16 2.66 39.67
N GLU A 29 7.81 1.51 39.52
CA GLU A 29 8.76 0.99 40.53
C GLU A 29 10.16 1.63 40.49
N THR A 30 10.40 2.68 39.70
CA THR A 30 11.72 3.34 39.62
C THR A 30 11.68 4.85 39.82
N SER A 31 11.20 5.32 40.97
CA SER A 31 11.51 6.67 41.44
C SER A 31 11.41 6.79 42.95
N ASP A 32 12.49 6.48 43.69
CA ASP A 32 12.80 7.27 44.88
C ASP A 32 14.26 7.11 45.34
N ALA A 33 14.72 8.14 46.05
CA ALA A 33 15.94 8.31 46.86
C ALA A 33 17.11 9.08 46.23
N THR A 34 17.07 10.39 46.45
CA THR A 34 18.19 11.35 46.61
C THR A 34 19.27 10.88 47.60
N PRO A 35 20.54 11.31 47.43
CA PRO A 35 21.43 11.43 48.58
C PRO A 35 22.17 12.77 48.70
N THR A 36 22.21 13.25 49.94
CA THR A 36 22.97 14.37 50.51
C THR A 36 24.44 13.98 50.80
N GLU A 37 25.29 14.99 50.99
CA GLU A 37 26.77 14.99 51.10
C GLU A 37 27.45 14.13 52.19
N ALA A 38 28.76 13.89 51.94
CA ALA A 38 29.93 13.87 52.84
C ALA A 38 30.62 12.53 53.27
N GLU A 39 31.91 12.45 52.87
CA GLU A 39 33.15 11.91 53.48
C GLU A 39 33.39 10.41 53.87
N ALA A 40 34.46 9.88 53.26
CA ALA A 40 35.60 9.02 53.72
C ALA A 40 35.43 7.67 54.49
N GLU A 41 35.75 6.57 53.76
CA GLU A 41 36.44 5.26 54.04
C GLU A 41 36.45 4.52 55.41
N PRO A 42 36.71 3.17 55.50
CA PRO A 42 36.87 2.13 54.46
C PRO A 42 36.09 0.77 54.67
N ALA A 43 36.06 -0.03 53.59
CA ALA A 43 36.03 -1.51 53.52
C ALA A 43 34.81 -2.35 53.99
N MET A 44 33.87 -2.62 53.07
CA MET A 44 33.19 -3.92 52.80
C MET A 44 32.58 -3.87 51.39
N PRO A 45 32.40 -4.99 50.65
CA PRO A 45 31.90 -4.94 49.27
C PRO A 45 30.52 -4.30 49.25
N SER A 46 30.44 -3.09 48.69
CA SER A 46 29.35 -2.16 48.90
C SER A 46 28.04 -2.72 48.34
N LYS A 47 26.91 -2.36 48.98
CA LYS A 47 25.56 -2.65 48.48
C LYS A 47 25.35 -2.18 47.03
N GLN A 48 26.15 -1.22 46.55
CA GLN A 48 26.19 -0.76 45.16
C GLN A 48 26.69 -1.84 44.18
N ALA A 49 27.70 -2.65 44.51
CA ALA A 49 28.17 -3.72 43.62
C ALA A 49 27.09 -4.80 43.42
N LYS A 50 26.32 -5.10 44.47
CA LYS A 50 25.17 -6.02 44.40
C LYS A 50 23.98 -5.43 43.63
N SER A 51 23.72 -4.11 43.74
CA SER A 51 22.65 -3.45 42.99
C SER A 51 22.98 -3.32 41.49
N GLN A 52 24.23 -3.02 41.15
CA GLN A 52 24.73 -2.99 39.78
C GLN A 52 24.64 -4.37 39.11
N ALA A 53 25.04 -5.45 39.80
CA ALA A 53 24.89 -6.81 39.30
C ALA A 53 23.41 -7.22 39.08
N LYS A 54 22.49 -6.76 39.95
CA LYS A 54 21.04 -7.00 39.80
C LYS A 54 20.45 -6.21 38.62
N ALA A 55 20.88 -4.97 38.42
CA ALA A 55 20.47 -4.13 37.29
C ALA A 55 20.98 -4.68 35.95
N GLN A 56 22.21 -5.18 35.91
CA GLN A 56 22.80 -5.81 34.73
C GLN A 56 22.08 -7.12 34.37
N ARG A 57 21.78 -7.98 35.35
CA ARG A 57 20.95 -9.17 35.14
C ARG A 57 19.54 -8.85 34.62
N LYS A 58 18.91 -7.77 35.09
CA LYS A 58 17.59 -7.33 34.60
C LYS A 58 17.66 -6.84 33.14
N ARG A 59 18.71 -6.12 32.76
CA ARG A 59 18.95 -5.69 31.36
C ARG A 59 19.26 -6.87 30.43
N GLU A 60 20.08 -7.81 30.88
CA GLU A 60 20.40 -9.02 30.11
C GLU A 60 19.17 -9.91 29.93
N ALA A 61 18.33 -10.06 30.96
CA ALA A 61 17.06 -10.77 30.87
C ALA A 61 16.10 -10.10 29.87
N LYS A 62 15.95 -8.77 29.90
CA LYS A 62 15.13 -8.03 28.94
C LYS A 62 15.65 -8.17 27.50
N LYS A 63 16.97 -8.08 27.30
CA LYS A 63 17.60 -8.25 25.97
C LYS A 63 17.44 -9.68 25.44
N LYS A 64 17.48 -10.68 26.33
CA LYS A 64 17.22 -12.08 25.98
C LYS A 64 15.75 -12.29 25.60
N GLU A 65 14.82 -11.72 26.35
CA GLU A 65 13.38 -11.78 26.08
C GLU A 65 13.03 -11.08 24.76
N GLU A 66 13.61 -9.91 24.47
CA GLU A 66 13.44 -9.23 23.18
C GLU A 66 14.01 -10.04 22.02
N ARG A 67 15.16 -10.70 22.20
CA ARG A 67 15.75 -11.59 21.19
C ARG A 67 14.86 -12.82 20.96
N GLU A 68 14.41 -13.49 22.01
CA GLU A 68 13.50 -14.65 21.92
C GLU A 68 12.14 -14.26 21.32
N ARG A 69 11.65 -13.04 21.60
CA ARG A 69 10.44 -12.50 20.95
C ARG A 69 10.68 -12.25 19.46
N ARG A 70 11.81 -11.65 19.09
CA ARG A 70 12.17 -11.41 17.68
C ARG A 70 12.35 -12.72 16.92
N GLU A 71 13.04 -13.69 17.51
CA GLU A 71 13.22 -15.04 16.94
C GLU A 71 11.87 -15.75 16.77
N ARG A 72 10.93 -15.65 17.72
CA ARG A 72 9.57 -16.20 17.54
C ARG A 72 8.77 -15.52 16.44
N ILE A 73 8.88 -14.20 16.30
CA ILE A 73 8.23 -13.45 15.22
C ILE A 73 8.83 -13.85 13.87
N GLU A 74 10.15 -13.96 13.80
CA GLU A 74 10.89 -14.35 12.60
C GLU A 74 10.57 -15.81 12.20
N GLU A 75 10.50 -16.73 13.15
CA GLU A 75 10.13 -18.12 12.92
C GLU A 75 8.65 -18.27 12.51
N ALA A 76 7.74 -17.47 13.11
CA ALA A 76 6.36 -17.41 12.68
C ALA A 76 6.24 -16.86 11.24
N ASN A 77 7.00 -15.81 10.90
CA ASN A 77 6.99 -15.22 9.56
C ASN A 77 7.60 -16.13 8.49
N LYS A 78 8.59 -16.98 8.83
CA LYS A 78 9.18 -17.95 7.88
C LYS A 78 8.16 -18.98 7.38
N ASN A 79 7.16 -19.33 8.17
CA ASN A 79 6.15 -20.33 7.83
C ASN A 79 4.87 -19.73 7.22
N THR A 80 4.76 -18.41 7.14
CA THR A 80 3.63 -17.74 6.50
C THR A 80 4.07 -17.30 5.11
N VAL A 81 3.61 -18.00 4.07
CA VAL A 81 3.76 -17.48 2.71
C VAL A 81 2.93 -16.20 2.64
N SER A 82 3.59 -15.06 2.43
CA SER A 82 2.91 -13.78 2.34
C SER A 82 2.06 -13.75 1.07
N GLU A 83 0.77 -13.42 1.20
CA GLU A 83 -0.15 -13.26 0.06
C GLU A 83 0.43 -12.33 -1.01
N ARG A 84 1.14 -11.28 -0.59
CA ARG A 84 1.95 -10.39 -1.45
C ARG A 84 2.93 -11.15 -2.35
N GLN A 85 3.66 -12.11 -1.78
CA GLN A 85 4.68 -12.85 -2.52
C GLN A 85 4.02 -13.80 -3.51
N ILE A 86 2.94 -14.47 -3.11
CA ILE A 86 2.17 -15.35 -4.00
C ILE A 86 1.65 -14.54 -5.19
N GLU A 87 1.05 -13.38 -4.93
CA GLU A 87 0.54 -12.49 -5.96
C GLU A 87 1.63 -12.01 -6.92
N ALA A 88 2.74 -11.49 -6.37
CA ALA A 88 3.86 -11.04 -7.18
C ALA A 88 4.45 -12.17 -8.03
N ASP A 89 4.60 -13.37 -7.47
CA ASP A 89 5.13 -14.54 -8.18
C ASP A 89 4.21 -14.98 -9.32
N MET A 90 2.89 -14.95 -9.11
CA MET A 90 1.91 -15.26 -10.16
C MET A 90 1.96 -14.24 -11.31
N ILE A 91 2.01 -12.95 -10.99
CA ILE A 91 2.13 -11.88 -11.99
C ILE A 91 3.46 -11.99 -12.74
N LEU A 92 4.59 -12.21 -12.04
CA LEU A 92 5.90 -12.42 -12.67
C LEU A 92 5.91 -13.65 -13.57
N GLY A 93 5.21 -14.72 -13.18
CA GLY A 93 5.04 -15.91 -14.01
C GLY A 93 4.30 -15.64 -15.34
N GLN A 94 3.41 -14.64 -15.37
CA GLN A 94 2.77 -14.16 -16.59
C GLN A 94 3.72 -13.26 -17.39
N LEU A 95 4.29 -12.22 -16.76
CA LEU A 95 5.15 -11.23 -17.41
C LEU A 95 6.42 -11.84 -18.03
N SER A 96 7.02 -12.84 -17.39
CA SER A 96 8.24 -13.49 -17.87
C SER A 96 8.08 -14.14 -19.24
N ARG A 97 6.87 -14.58 -19.61
CA ARG A 97 6.57 -15.12 -20.95
C ARG A 97 6.69 -14.08 -22.06
N HIS A 98 6.56 -12.81 -21.68
CA HIS A 98 6.68 -11.64 -22.58
C HIS A 98 8.03 -10.93 -22.45
N GLY A 99 8.97 -11.46 -21.64
CA GLY A 99 10.25 -10.81 -21.38
C GLY A 99 10.13 -9.53 -20.55
N LEU A 100 9.11 -9.47 -19.68
CA LEU A 100 8.76 -8.31 -18.87
C LEU A 100 8.95 -8.60 -17.37
N THR A 101 9.13 -7.55 -16.58
CA THR A 101 9.20 -7.59 -15.11
C THR A 101 8.44 -6.42 -14.49
N ILE A 102 8.08 -6.55 -13.22
CA ILE A 102 7.41 -5.50 -12.44
C ILE A 102 8.41 -4.37 -12.19
N LYS A 103 7.93 -3.13 -12.36
CA LYS A 103 8.62 -1.92 -11.94
C LYS A 103 7.81 -1.21 -10.87
N ASP A 104 8.40 -1.13 -9.68
CA ASP A 104 7.76 -0.52 -8.51
C ASP A 104 7.44 0.97 -8.73
N ILE A 105 6.23 1.34 -8.34
CA ILE A 105 5.68 2.69 -8.34
C ILE A 105 5.42 3.11 -6.88
N PRO A 106 5.56 4.41 -6.53
CA PRO A 106 5.27 4.88 -5.18
C PRO A 106 3.86 4.49 -4.71
N SER A 107 3.77 4.00 -3.47
CA SER A 107 2.52 3.55 -2.84
C SER A 107 1.67 4.72 -2.34
N ASP A 108 1.24 5.58 -3.24
CA ASP A 108 0.34 6.69 -2.95
C ASP A 108 -0.98 6.57 -3.73
N GLY A 109 -1.92 7.48 -3.47
CA GLY A 109 -3.21 7.52 -4.16
C GLY A 109 -3.12 7.87 -5.66
N HIS A 110 -1.93 8.15 -6.18
CA HIS A 110 -1.69 8.42 -7.59
C HIS A 110 -1.04 7.25 -8.33
N CYS A 111 -0.81 6.11 -7.67
CA CYS A 111 -0.09 4.96 -8.22
C CYS A 111 -0.51 4.55 -9.64
N MET A 112 -1.82 4.44 -9.93
CA MET A 112 -2.31 4.12 -11.27
C MET A 112 -1.83 5.12 -12.33
N TYR A 113 -1.95 6.42 -12.04
CA TYR A 113 -1.51 7.49 -12.93
C TYR A 113 0.02 7.56 -13.06
N HIS A 114 0.74 7.28 -11.97
CA HIS A 114 2.20 7.16 -12.01
C HIS A 114 2.66 5.99 -12.90
N ALA A 115 1.98 4.84 -12.80
CA ALA A 115 2.29 3.67 -13.61
C ALA A 115 2.02 3.95 -15.11
N VAL A 116 0.90 4.58 -15.45
CA VAL A 116 0.59 5.00 -16.84
C VAL A 116 1.60 6.03 -17.35
N ALA A 117 1.92 7.07 -16.56
CA ALA A 117 2.90 8.08 -16.96
C ALA A 117 4.29 7.47 -17.20
N ASP A 118 4.68 6.49 -16.38
CA ASP A 118 5.92 5.77 -16.55
C ASP A 118 5.92 4.92 -17.84
N GLN A 119 4.83 4.20 -18.13
CA GLN A 119 4.67 3.47 -19.40
C GLN A 119 4.76 4.40 -20.61
N MET A 120 4.06 5.53 -20.58
CA MET A 120 4.12 6.52 -21.66
C MET A 120 5.54 7.01 -21.90
N LYS A 121 6.29 7.30 -20.83
CA LYS A 121 7.70 7.68 -20.93
C LYS A 121 8.56 6.57 -21.54
N GLN A 122 8.38 5.32 -21.11
CA GLN A 122 9.11 4.18 -21.67
C GLN A 122 8.85 3.97 -23.17
N LYS A 123 7.62 4.26 -23.63
CA LYS A 123 7.21 4.13 -25.05
C LYS A 123 7.43 5.40 -25.88
N ASN A 124 8.06 6.44 -25.31
CA ASN A 124 8.26 7.75 -25.93
C ASN A 124 6.95 8.41 -26.43
N LEU A 125 5.85 8.20 -25.69
CA LEU A 125 4.58 8.86 -25.96
C LEU A 125 4.59 10.29 -25.41
N PRO A 126 3.93 11.24 -26.09
CA PRO A 126 3.92 12.63 -25.68
C PRO A 126 3.16 12.80 -24.35
N ILE A 127 3.81 13.47 -23.41
CA ILE A 127 3.19 14.01 -22.20
C ILE A 127 3.35 15.53 -22.29
N GLN A 128 2.32 16.31 -21.98
CA GLN A 128 2.45 17.77 -21.99
C GLN A 128 3.49 18.20 -20.94
N ASP A 129 4.61 18.77 -21.42
CA ASP A 129 5.86 19.02 -20.68
C ASP A 129 5.74 19.99 -19.48
N GLU A 130 4.61 20.67 -19.31
CA GLU A 130 4.45 21.73 -18.30
C GLU A 130 3.90 21.24 -16.94
N VAL A 131 3.36 20.01 -16.89
CA VAL A 131 2.67 19.47 -15.71
C VAL A 131 3.26 18.11 -15.36
N ALA A 132 3.40 17.78 -14.06
CA ALA A 132 3.85 16.45 -13.66
C ALA A 132 2.96 15.39 -14.33
N GLY A 133 3.55 14.39 -15.00
CA GLY A 133 2.81 13.50 -15.90
C GLY A 133 1.52 12.89 -15.32
N PHE A 134 1.53 12.51 -14.03
CA PHE A 134 0.34 11.98 -13.37
C PHE A 134 -0.79 13.02 -13.20
N GLN A 135 -0.48 14.30 -12.98
CA GLN A 135 -1.46 15.38 -12.88
C GLN A 135 -2.08 15.68 -14.23
N TYR A 136 -1.28 15.64 -15.31
CA TYR A 136 -1.79 15.74 -16.67
C TYR A 136 -2.79 14.61 -16.95
N LEU A 137 -2.42 13.36 -16.62
CA LEU A 137 -3.29 12.20 -16.85
C LEU A 137 -4.59 12.26 -16.04
N ARG A 138 -4.56 12.75 -14.79
CA ARG A 138 -5.76 12.97 -13.98
C ARG A 138 -6.73 13.95 -14.63
N LYS A 139 -6.22 15.08 -15.12
CA LYS A 139 -7.02 16.07 -15.84
C LYS A 139 -7.59 15.49 -17.13
N LEU A 140 -6.75 14.82 -17.93
CA LEU A 140 -7.17 14.18 -19.17
C LEU A 140 -8.29 13.16 -18.94
N THR A 141 -8.20 12.37 -17.86
CA THR A 141 -9.22 11.39 -17.47
C THR A 141 -10.55 12.08 -17.18
N SER A 142 -10.52 13.10 -16.32
CA SER A 142 -11.70 13.87 -15.95
C SER A 142 -12.35 14.56 -17.14
N GLU A 143 -11.55 15.21 -17.98
CA GLU A 143 -12.01 15.87 -19.21
C GLU A 143 -12.65 14.88 -20.18
N TYR A 144 -12.08 13.68 -20.34
CA TYR A 144 -12.64 12.66 -21.19
C TYR A 144 -13.97 12.13 -20.66
N MET A 145 -14.05 11.84 -19.36
CA MET A 145 -15.29 11.37 -18.72
C MET A 145 -16.41 12.41 -18.84
N LEU A 146 -16.12 13.69 -18.58
CA LEU A 146 -17.08 14.79 -18.73
C LEU A 146 -17.58 14.97 -20.16
N ALA A 147 -16.74 14.68 -21.15
CA ALA A 147 -17.11 14.75 -22.57
C ALA A 147 -17.95 13.54 -23.05
N HIS A 148 -17.95 12.43 -22.31
CA HIS A 148 -18.63 11.18 -22.71
C HIS A 148 -19.42 10.56 -21.54
N PRO A 149 -20.34 11.31 -20.88
CA PRO A 149 -21.00 10.86 -19.66
C PRO A 149 -21.77 9.55 -19.82
N ASP A 150 -22.40 9.32 -20.98
CA ASP A 150 -23.20 8.13 -21.27
C ASP A 150 -22.40 6.82 -21.20
N ASP A 151 -21.08 6.88 -21.43
CA ASP A 151 -20.19 5.72 -21.40
C ASP A 151 -19.81 5.31 -19.96
N PHE A 152 -19.95 6.23 -18.98
CA PHE A 152 -19.50 6.02 -17.60
C PHE A 152 -20.65 5.96 -16.61
N LEU A 153 -21.64 6.84 -16.73
CA LEU A 153 -22.76 6.97 -15.80
C LEU A 153 -23.45 5.64 -15.43
N PRO A 154 -23.70 4.69 -16.36
CA PRO A 154 -24.34 3.42 -16.03
C PRO A 154 -23.55 2.52 -15.06
N PHE A 155 -22.24 2.75 -14.92
CA PHE A 155 -21.34 1.92 -14.12
C PHE A 155 -20.89 2.60 -12.82
N MET A 156 -21.35 3.82 -12.55
CA MET A 156 -20.92 4.58 -11.40
C MET A 156 -21.89 4.47 -10.23
N ALA A 157 -21.34 4.15 -9.06
CA ALA A 157 -22.04 4.25 -7.79
C ALA A 157 -22.01 5.71 -7.30
N LEU A 158 -22.86 6.55 -7.90
CA LEU A 158 -22.97 7.96 -7.53
C LEU A 158 -23.75 8.15 -6.24
N ASP A 159 -23.44 9.22 -5.52
CA ASP A 159 -24.08 9.57 -4.26
C ASP A 159 -25.55 9.97 -4.50
N GLU A 160 -26.48 9.17 -3.99
CA GLU A 160 -27.92 9.42 -4.10
C GLU A 160 -28.38 10.68 -3.34
N SER A 161 -27.54 11.22 -2.45
CA SER A 161 -27.83 12.48 -1.75
C SER A 161 -27.51 13.72 -2.57
N ALA A 162 -26.84 13.57 -3.72
CA ALA A 162 -26.55 14.67 -4.61
C ALA A 162 -27.84 15.28 -5.21
N PRO A 163 -27.86 16.59 -5.51
CA PRO A 163 -29.05 17.26 -6.06
C PRO A 163 -29.51 16.69 -7.40
N SER A 164 -28.57 16.20 -8.20
CA SER A 164 -28.82 15.55 -9.48
C SER A 164 -27.70 14.56 -9.82
N LEU A 165 -27.98 13.64 -10.75
CA LEU A 165 -26.98 12.70 -11.27
C LEU A 165 -25.81 13.43 -11.96
N GLU A 166 -26.11 14.51 -12.68
CA GLU A 166 -25.13 15.35 -13.37
C GLU A 166 -24.20 16.07 -12.39
N ASP A 167 -24.73 16.60 -11.28
CA ASP A 167 -23.93 17.22 -10.23
C ASP A 167 -23.03 16.20 -9.53
N ALA A 168 -23.55 14.99 -9.25
CA ALA A 168 -22.77 13.91 -8.66
C ALA A 168 -21.61 13.48 -9.57
N PHE A 169 -21.90 13.34 -10.87
CA PHE A 169 -20.91 12.98 -11.87
C PHE A 169 -19.83 14.05 -12.05
N THR A 170 -20.24 15.32 -12.12
CA THR A 170 -19.30 16.45 -12.21
C THR A 170 -18.42 16.53 -10.97
N THR A 171 -18.99 16.30 -9.78
CA THR A 171 -18.24 16.23 -8.52
C THR A 171 -17.24 15.10 -8.51
N TYR A 172 -17.64 13.92 -9.01
CA TYR A 172 -16.73 12.79 -9.17
C TYR A 172 -15.56 13.12 -10.11
N CYS A 173 -15.84 13.65 -11.30
CA CYS A 173 -14.82 14.02 -12.27
C CYS A 173 -13.87 15.09 -11.71
N SER A 174 -14.40 16.06 -10.95
CA SER A 174 -13.59 17.05 -10.25
C SER A 174 -12.65 16.42 -9.22
N ARG A 175 -13.12 15.42 -8.47
CA ARG A 175 -12.27 14.65 -7.55
C ARG A 175 -11.16 13.91 -8.30
N VAL A 176 -11.49 13.17 -9.35
CA VAL A 176 -10.52 12.46 -10.21
C VAL A 176 -9.38 13.39 -10.66
N ALA A 177 -9.72 14.61 -11.10
CA ALA A 177 -8.74 15.60 -11.57
C ALA A 177 -7.85 16.17 -10.45
N ASN A 178 -8.42 16.42 -9.26
CA ASN A 178 -7.82 17.34 -8.29
C ASN A 178 -7.36 16.68 -6.97
N THR A 179 -7.66 15.40 -6.74
CA THR A 179 -7.33 14.70 -5.49
C THR A 179 -6.38 13.53 -5.71
N ALA A 180 -6.02 12.85 -4.63
CA ALA A 180 -5.32 11.57 -4.64
C ALA A 180 -6.30 10.38 -4.52
N ASP A 181 -7.54 10.54 -4.97
CA ASP A 181 -8.48 9.42 -5.01
C ASP A 181 -7.94 8.34 -5.95
N TRP A 182 -8.07 7.09 -5.48
CA TRP A 182 -7.60 5.92 -6.21
C TRP A 182 -8.38 5.79 -7.52
N GLY A 183 -7.65 5.57 -8.60
CA GLY A 183 -8.26 5.24 -9.88
C GLY A 183 -8.47 3.74 -10.01
N GLY A 184 -9.44 3.35 -10.82
CA GLY A 184 -9.73 1.96 -11.11
C GLY A 184 -10.12 1.76 -12.57
N GLN A 185 -11.06 0.84 -12.80
CA GLN A 185 -11.42 0.39 -14.14
C GLN A 185 -11.99 1.50 -15.03
N LEU A 186 -12.82 2.39 -14.49
CA LEU A 186 -13.44 3.47 -15.25
C LEU A 186 -12.40 4.49 -15.71
N GLU A 187 -11.48 4.85 -14.82
CA GLU A 187 -10.40 5.81 -15.13
C GLU A 187 -9.42 5.22 -16.14
N LEU A 188 -9.08 3.93 -16.02
CA LEU A 188 -8.26 3.22 -17.02
C LEU A 188 -8.95 3.20 -18.39
N ARG A 189 -10.27 2.97 -18.43
CA ARG A 189 -11.03 3.02 -19.69
C ARG A 189 -10.99 4.42 -20.29
N ALA A 190 -11.26 5.46 -19.49
CA ALA A 190 -11.21 6.84 -19.92
C ALA A 190 -9.81 7.22 -20.45
N LEU A 191 -8.74 6.81 -19.76
CA LEU A 191 -7.36 7.02 -20.21
C LEU A 191 -7.05 6.33 -21.52
N ALA A 192 -7.41 5.05 -21.67
CA ALA A 192 -7.18 4.30 -22.89
C ALA A 192 -7.84 4.99 -24.10
N CYS A 193 -9.06 5.48 -23.92
CA CYS A 193 -9.79 6.21 -24.95
C CYS A 193 -9.22 7.61 -25.22
N ALA A 194 -8.89 8.38 -24.18
CA ALA A 194 -8.33 9.72 -24.32
C ALA A 194 -6.95 9.71 -25.00
N LEU A 195 -6.11 8.73 -24.66
CA LEU A 195 -4.79 8.53 -25.26
C LEU A 195 -4.86 7.78 -26.59
N ARG A 196 -6.02 7.21 -26.95
CA ARG A 196 -6.19 6.27 -28.07
C ARG A 196 -5.13 5.18 -28.07
N THR A 197 -4.80 4.68 -26.89
CA THR A 197 -3.70 3.74 -26.65
C THR A 197 -4.22 2.62 -25.77
N PRO A 198 -4.08 1.35 -26.16
CA PRO A 198 -4.54 0.22 -25.35
C PRO A 198 -3.76 0.14 -24.02
N ILE A 199 -4.46 -0.29 -22.97
CA ILE A 199 -3.87 -0.54 -21.65
C ILE A 199 -4.15 -1.99 -21.25
N GLU A 200 -3.09 -2.77 -21.04
CA GLU A 200 -3.12 -4.12 -20.50
C GLU A 200 -2.84 -4.09 -19.00
N VAL A 201 -3.67 -4.79 -18.22
CA VAL A 201 -3.49 -4.93 -16.78
C VAL A 201 -3.35 -6.40 -16.43
N PHE A 202 -2.18 -6.77 -15.90
CA PHE A 202 -1.89 -8.10 -15.40
C PHE A 202 -2.24 -8.17 -13.90
N SER A 203 -3.03 -9.15 -13.50
CA SER A 203 -3.37 -9.44 -12.10
C SER A 203 -2.93 -10.84 -11.71
N ALA A 204 -2.88 -11.10 -10.40
CA ALA A 204 -2.51 -12.40 -9.86
C ALA A 204 -3.41 -13.54 -10.37
N GLU A 205 -4.70 -13.27 -10.43
CA GLU A 205 -5.75 -14.17 -10.86
C GLU A 205 -6.49 -13.57 -12.06
N GLY A 206 -6.91 -14.43 -12.99
CA GLY A 206 -7.69 -14.05 -14.17
C GLY A 206 -6.86 -13.83 -15.44
N ASP A 207 -7.57 -13.52 -16.52
CA ASP A 207 -6.98 -13.16 -17.80
C ASP A 207 -6.53 -11.69 -17.79
N VAL A 208 -5.59 -11.35 -18.68
CA VAL A 208 -5.12 -9.97 -18.85
C VAL A 208 -6.31 -9.08 -19.25
N LEU A 209 -6.57 -8.06 -18.42
CA LEU A 209 -7.62 -7.10 -18.69
C LEU A 209 -7.12 -6.08 -19.73
N VAL A 210 -7.85 -5.93 -20.83
CA VAL A 210 -7.49 -5.02 -21.92
C VAL A 210 -8.50 -3.89 -22.02
N MET A 211 -8.05 -2.65 -21.83
CA MET A 211 -8.81 -1.42 -22.08
C MET A 211 -8.39 -0.82 -23.42
N GLY A 212 -9.36 -0.36 -24.22
CA GLY A 212 -9.06 0.29 -25.48
C GLY A 212 -8.52 -0.68 -26.55
N GLY A 213 -8.90 -1.96 -26.49
CA GLY A 213 -8.49 -2.95 -27.50
C GLY A 213 -8.89 -2.56 -28.93
N GLU A 214 -9.91 -1.72 -29.07
CA GLU A 214 -10.34 -1.11 -30.35
C GLU A 214 -9.29 -0.17 -30.98
N PHE A 215 -8.25 0.23 -30.24
CA PHE A 215 -7.15 1.06 -30.75
C PHE A 215 -5.96 0.25 -31.24
N VAL A 216 -5.99 -1.08 -31.10
CA VAL A 216 -5.00 -1.97 -31.73
C VAL A 216 -5.35 -2.10 -33.20
N ASN A 217 -4.45 -1.69 -34.09
CA ASN A 217 -4.54 -2.04 -35.50
C ASN A 217 -3.94 -3.43 -35.70
N GLU A 218 -4.73 -4.39 -36.19
CA GLU A 218 -4.24 -5.76 -36.46
C GLU A 218 -3.09 -5.77 -37.49
N ASP A 219 -3.07 -4.79 -38.40
CA ASP A 219 -2.02 -4.64 -39.41
C ASP A 219 -0.80 -3.84 -38.92
N ASP A 220 -0.88 -3.19 -37.75
CA ASP A 220 0.19 -2.36 -37.19
C ASP A 220 0.56 -2.81 -35.78
N HIS A 221 1.38 -3.85 -35.72
CA HIS A 221 1.99 -4.34 -34.48
C HIS A 221 3.03 -3.38 -33.87
N SER A 222 3.29 -2.22 -34.47
CA SER A 222 4.19 -1.20 -33.91
C SER A 222 3.48 -0.23 -32.98
N ALA A 223 2.15 -0.21 -32.96
CA ALA A 223 1.38 0.61 -32.05
C ALA A 223 1.72 0.28 -30.59
N PRO A 224 2.04 1.27 -29.75
CA PRO A 224 2.43 1.02 -28.38
C PRO A 224 1.22 0.59 -27.54
N THR A 225 1.41 -0.43 -26.72
CA THR A 225 0.48 -0.82 -25.64
C THR A 225 1.10 -0.45 -24.30
N LEU A 226 0.31 0.14 -23.40
CA LEU A 226 0.73 0.42 -22.03
C LEU A 226 0.44 -0.79 -21.15
N GLN A 227 1.41 -1.21 -20.35
CA GLN A 227 1.32 -2.45 -19.57
C GLN A 227 1.49 -2.15 -18.09
N LEU A 228 0.49 -2.52 -17.30
CA LEU A 228 0.42 -2.28 -15.86
C LEU A 228 0.26 -3.61 -15.13
N THR A 229 0.55 -3.61 -13.85
CA THR A 229 0.20 -4.73 -12.96
C THR A 229 -0.69 -4.23 -11.85
N TYR A 230 -1.75 -4.98 -11.55
CA TYR A 230 -2.68 -4.72 -10.46
C TYR A 230 -2.44 -5.74 -9.36
N HIS A 231 -2.33 -5.24 -8.13
CA HIS A 231 -2.06 -6.05 -6.96
C HIS A 231 -3.03 -5.72 -5.84
N LEU A 232 -3.67 -6.72 -5.24
CA LEU A 232 -4.61 -6.54 -4.14
C LEU A 232 -3.93 -6.54 -2.76
N HIS A 233 -2.83 -7.31 -2.62
CA HIS A 233 -2.15 -7.55 -1.35
C HIS A 233 -0.70 -7.02 -1.35
N TYR A 234 -0.34 -6.15 -2.30
CA TYR A 234 1.04 -5.64 -2.42
C TYR A 234 1.48 -4.79 -1.24
N TYR A 235 0.53 -4.05 -0.65
CA TYR A 235 0.75 -3.21 0.51
C TYR A 235 -0.37 -3.45 1.53
N THR A 236 -0.10 -3.11 2.79
CA THR A 236 -1.09 -3.22 3.88
C THR A 236 -2.31 -2.31 3.66
N LEU A 237 -2.20 -1.32 2.78
CA LEU A 237 -3.25 -0.37 2.43
C LEU A 237 -4.22 -0.92 1.35
N GLY A 238 -3.95 -2.12 0.80
CA GLY A 238 -4.79 -2.77 -0.20
C GLY A 238 -4.24 -2.62 -1.62
N GLU A 239 -5.15 -2.31 -2.54
CA GLU A 239 -4.92 -2.31 -3.99
C GLU A 239 -3.78 -1.37 -4.43
N HIS A 240 -3.05 -1.77 -5.47
CA HIS A 240 -1.93 -0.99 -5.98
C HIS A 240 -1.64 -1.31 -7.44
N PHE A 241 -1.28 -0.27 -8.20
CA PHE A 241 -0.81 -0.39 -9.57
C PHE A 241 0.68 -0.15 -9.68
N ASN A 242 1.39 -1.07 -10.32
CA ASN A 242 2.78 -0.94 -10.70
C ASN A 242 2.93 -0.87 -12.22
N SER A 243 4.05 -0.28 -12.66
CA SER A 243 4.45 -0.25 -14.08
C SER A 243 5.14 -1.57 -14.44
N VAL A 244 5.36 -1.78 -15.73
CA VAL A 244 6.11 -2.93 -16.27
C VAL A 244 7.33 -2.43 -17.03
N THR A 245 8.41 -3.19 -17.06
CA THR A 245 9.61 -2.86 -17.85
C THR A 245 10.18 -4.13 -18.48
N PRO A 246 10.87 -4.04 -19.64
CA PRO A 246 11.66 -5.16 -20.15
C PRO A 246 12.68 -5.65 -19.12
N VAL A 247 12.93 -6.97 -19.11
CA VAL A 247 13.97 -7.64 -18.32
C VAL A 247 15.37 -7.28 -18.81
#